data_AF-A0AAV0YEV3-F1
#
_entry.id   AF-A0AAV0YEV3-F1
#
_cell.length_a   1.000
_cell.length_b   1.000
_cell.length_c   1.000
_cell.angle_alpha   90.00
_cell.angle_beta   90.00
_cell.angle_gamma   90.00
#
_symmetry.space_group_name_H-M   'P 1'
#
loop_
_entity.id
_entity.type
_entity.pdbx_description
1 polymer ?
#
loop_
_entity_poly.entity_id
_entity_poly.type
_entity_poly.pdbx_seq_one_letter_code
_entity_poly.pdbx_strand_id
1 'polypeptide(L)'
;MNMLFPLSSESILGCVQKNAQFVQCVICSLEDTTTITPGKVSISGYAASGGGRGIERLDVSLDGGKTWMEASRFQKSDIPYTADTNGNGDKWGWVLFEVTTEIQQSTEIIAKAWS
;
A
#
# COMPACT_ATOMS: atom_id res chain seq x y z
N MET A 1 5.85 -21.68 11.40
CA MET A 1 4.49 -21.12 11.36
C MET A 1 4.24 -20.70 9.92
N ASN A 2 3.73 -21.62 9.09
CA ASN A 2 3.43 -21.33 7.68
C ASN A 2 2.07 -20.63 7.63
N MET A 3 2.04 -19.33 7.33
CA MET A 3 0.79 -18.68 6.94
C MET A 3 0.55 -18.97 5.46
N LEU A 4 -0.36 -19.91 5.21
CA LEU A 4 -1.03 -20.07 3.94
C LEU A 4 -1.88 -18.80 3.74
N PHE A 5 -1.61 -18.04 2.69
CA PHE A 5 -2.47 -16.93 2.28
C PHE A 5 -3.78 -17.52 1.74
N PRO A 6 -4.94 -17.26 2.35
CA PRO A 6 -6.20 -17.65 1.77
C PRO A 6 -6.42 -16.78 0.53
N LEU A 7 -6.44 -17.41 -0.65
CA LEU A 7 -7.10 -16.86 -1.83
C LEU A 7 -8.62 -16.95 -1.58
N SER A 8 -9.15 -16.08 -0.71
CA SER A 8 -10.59 -15.87 -0.60
C SER A 8 -10.96 -14.68 -1.44
N SER A 9 -11.70 -14.96 -2.51
CA SER A 9 -12.54 -14.00 -3.21
C SER A 9 -13.37 -13.20 -2.20
N GLU A 10 -13.16 -11.89 -2.13
CA GLU A 10 -14.16 -10.84 -1.94
C GLU A 10 -13.45 -9.53 -1.53
N SER A 11 -13.69 -8.49 -2.33
CA SER A 11 -13.49 -7.06 -2.00
C SER A 11 -12.10 -6.63 -1.52
N ILE A 12 -11.09 -6.70 -2.39
CA ILE A 12 -9.85 -5.93 -2.23
C ILE A 12 -9.73 -5.03 -3.45
N LEU A 13 -9.95 -3.72 -3.30
CA LEU A 13 -9.53 -2.75 -4.32
C LEU A 13 -8.03 -2.97 -4.59
N GLY A 14 -7.72 -3.36 -5.82
CA GLY A 14 -6.64 -4.29 -6.15
C GLY A 14 -5.25 -3.93 -5.61
N CYS A 15 -4.67 -4.81 -4.80
CA CYS A 15 -3.21 -4.92 -4.72
C CYS A 15 -2.77 -5.87 -5.84
N VAL A 16 -2.03 -5.36 -6.82
CA VAL A 16 -1.50 -6.18 -7.92
C VAL A 16 -0.08 -6.62 -7.55
N GLN A 17 0.05 -7.86 -7.09
CA GLN A 17 1.33 -8.50 -6.84
C GLN A 17 2.00 -8.90 -8.16
N LYS A 18 3.04 -8.18 -8.61
CA LYS A 18 3.88 -8.62 -9.73
C LYS A 18 5.26 -9.06 -9.25
N ASN A 19 5.57 -10.33 -9.49
CA ASN A 19 6.87 -11.01 -9.39
C ASN A 19 7.43 -11.26 -7.97
N ALA A 20 7.53 -12.55 -7.62
CA ALA A 20 8.52 -13.27 -6.80
C ALA A 20 9.15 -12.65 -5.52
N GLN A 21 8.74 -11.47 -5.07
CA GLN A 21 9.13 -10.90 -3.79
C GLN A 21 7.94 -11.03 -2.83
N PHE A 22 8.20 -11.41 -1.58
CA PHE A 22 7.18 -11.56 -0.52
C PHE A 22 6.69 -10.20 -0.01
N VAL A 23 6.38 -9.26 -0.91
CA VAL A 23 5.87 -7.94 -0.60
C VAL A 23 4.36 -7.97 -0.74
N GLN A 24 3.63 -7.63 0.31
CA GLN A 24 2.17 -7.54 0.33
C GLN A 24 1.76 -6.09 0.61
N CYS A 25 0.63 -5.67 0.04
CA CYS A 25 0.06 -4.35 0.25
C CYS A 25 -1.47 -4.41 0.35
N VAL A 26 -2.09 -3.56 1.17
CA VAL A 26 -3.54 -3.48 1.29
C VAL A 26 -3.95 -2.02 1.54
N ILE A 27 -4.99 -1.56 0.85
CA ILE A 27 -5.63 -0.26 1.09
C ILE A 27 -6.75 -0.47 2.12
N CYS A 28 -6.81 0.37 3.16
CA CYS A 28 -7.75 0.25 4.28
C CYS A 28 -8.67 1.47 4.47
N SER A 29 -8.38 2.59 3.78
CA SER A 29 -9.11 3.86 3.98
C SER A 29 -10.41 3.98 3.19
N LEU A 30 -10.59 3.12 2.19
CA LEU A 30 -11.75 3.16 1.33
C LEU A 30 -12.78 2.21 1.92
N GLU A 31 -13.99 2.71 2.16
CA GLU A 31 -15.15 1.85 2.37
C GLU A 31 -15.24 0.91 1.16
N ASP A 32 -15.59 -0.37 1.36
CA ASP A 32 -15.66 -1.43 0.32
C ASP A 32 -16.68 -1.15 -0.82
N THR A 33 -17.09 0.10 -0.98
CA THR A 33 -17.91 0.59 -2.06
C THR A 33 -17.01 0.98 -3.22
N THR A 34 -17.13 0.26 -4.32
CA THR A 34 -16.36 0.40 -5.58
C THR A 34 -16.54 1.76 -6.29
N THR A 35 -17.23 2.70 -5.65
CA THR A 35 -17.52 4.04 -6.17
C THR A 35 -17.16 5.09 -5.12
N ILE A 36 -16.02 5.73 -5.33
CA ILE A 36 -15.57 6.85 -4.49
C ILE A 36 -16.23 8.12 -5.01
N THR A 37 -16.87 8.87 -4.10
CA THR A 37 -17.44 10.17 -4.44
C THR A 37 -16.36 11.14 -4.88
N PRO A 38 -16.57 11.90 -5.97
CA PRO A 38 -15.61 12.92 -6.40
C PRO A 38 -15.31 13.91 -5.29
N GLY A 39 -14.03 14.18 -5.07
CA GLY A 39 -13.55 15.07 -4.01
C GLY A 39 -12.17 14.71 -3.48
N LYS A 40 -11.78 15.37 -2.38
CA LYS A 40 -10.52 15.12 -1.70
C LYS A 40 -10.63 13.86 -0.85
N VAL A 41 -9.84 12.84 -1.20
CA VAL A 41 -9.85 11.53 -0.54
C VAL A 41 -8.44 11.23 -0.02
N SER A 42 -8.38 10.76 1.23
CA SER A 42 -7.14 10.18 1.77
C SER A 42 -7.19 8.66 1.59
N ILE A 43 -6.20 8.13 0.88
CA ILE A 43 -6.01 6.71 0.67
C ILE A 43 -4.86 6.29 1.55
N SER A 44 -5.16 5.48 2.55
CA SER A 44 -4.19 4.91 3.47
C SER A 44 -4.30 3.39 3.51
N GLY A 45 -3.21 2.77 3.92
CA GLY A 45 -3.08 1.33 3.97
C GLY A 45 -1.78 0.90 4.60
N TYR A 46 -1.46 -0.38 4.46
CA TYR A 46 -0.22 -0.95 4.95
C TYR A 46 0.45 -1.85 3.92
N ALA A 47 1.77 -1.95 3.99
CA ALA A 47 2.57 -2.90 3.23
C ALA A 47 3.58 -3.59 4.13
N ALA A 48 3.94 -4.82 3.77
CA ALA A 48 4.93 -5.61 4.50
C ALA A 48 5.75 -6.44 3.52
N SER A 49 7.05 -6.58 3.80
CA SER A 49 7.95 -7.45 3.04
C SER A 49 8.48 -8.57 3.92
N GLY A 50 8.54 -9.78 3.38
CA GLY A 50 9.16 -10.92 4.04
C GLY A 50 10.69 -10.84 4.07
N GLY A 51 11.31 -11.50 5.04
CA GLY A 51 12.77 -11.66 5.09
C GLY A 51 13.54 -10.45 5.65
N GLY A 52 12.88 -9.55 6.38
CA GLY A 52 13.53 -8.43 7.08
C GLY A 52 13.91 -7.26 6.17
N ARG A 53 13.30 -7.18 4.99
CA ARG A 53 13.50 -6.09 4.02
C ARG A 53 12.48 -4.98 4.25
N GLY A 54 12.91 -3.73 4.08
CA GLY A 54 11.99 -2.58 4.12
C GLY A 54 11.18 -2.44 2.83
N ILE A 55 10.19 -1.56 2.84
CA ILE A 55 9.42 -1.15 1.68
C ILE A 55 10.09 0.08 1.05
N GLU A 56 10.90 -0.14 0.03
CA GLU A 56 11.65 0.90 -0.67
C GLU A 56 10.77 1.88 -1.44
N ARG A 57 9.57 1.45 -1.86
CA ARG A 57 8.63 2.30 -2.59
C ARG A 57 7.20 1.80 -2.46
N LEU A 58 6.25 2.72 -2.48
CA LEU A 58 4.82 2.44 -2.55
C LEU A 58 4.19 3.43 -3.52
N ASP A 59 3.53 2.92 -4.54
CA ASP A 59 2.82 3.73 -5.51
C ASP A 59 1.34 3.37 -5.49
N VAL A 60 0.53 4.41 -5.60
CA VAL A 60 -0.92 4.31 -5.72
C VAL A 60 -1.34 4.89 -7.06
N SER A 61 -2.19 4.17 -7.75
CA SER A 61 -2.84 4.59 -8.98
C SER A 61 -4.31 4.82 -8.73
N LEU A 62 -4.86 5.88 -9.33
CA LEU A 62 -6.28 6.23 -9.26
C LEU A 62 -6.99 6.06 -10.60
N ASP A 63 -6.35 5.46 -11.60
CA ASP A 63 -6.88 5.37 -12.95
C ASP A 63 -6.76 3.96 -13.54
N GLY A 64 -6.80 2.95 -12.67
CA GLY A 64 -6.65 1.55 -13.03
C GLY A 64 -5.22 1.19 -13.47
N GLY A 65 -4.21 1.93 -13.01
CA GLY A 65 -2.80 1.63 -13.24
C GLY A 65 -2.15 2.33 -14.43
N LYS A 66 -2.76 3.40 -14.97
CA LYS A 66 -2.17 4.19 -16.07
C LYS A 66 -1.18 5.21 -15.54
N THR A 67 -1.51 5.89 -14.45
CA THR A 67 -0.65 6.81 -13.72
C THR A 67 -0.42 6.33 -12.30
N TRP A 68 0.75 6.65 -11.76
CA TRP A 68 1.21 6.19 -10.46
C TRP A 68 1.73 7.39 -9.67
N MET A 69 1.31 7.50 -8.41
CA MET A 69 1.79 8.50 -7.47
C MET A 69 2.47 7.80 -6.32
N GLU A 70 3.64 8.29 -5.94
CA GLU A 70 4.34 7.76 -4.77
C GLU A 70 3.60 8.17 -3.48
N ALA A 71 3.29 7.19 -2.65
CA ALA A 71 2.67 7.40 -1.35
C ALA A 71 3.72 7.67 -0.28
N SER A 72 3.34 8.49 0.71
CA SER A 72 4.18 8.72 1.88
C SER A 72 4.15 7.49 2.78
N ARG A 73 5.31 7.07 3.27
CA ARG A 73 5.50 5.86 4.08
C ARG A 73 5.94 6.23 5.48
N PHE A 74 5.38 5.55 6.48
CA PHE A 74 5.68 5.77 7.88
C PHE A 74 5.49 4.50 8.69
N GLN A 75 6.15 4.43 9.84
CA GLN A 75 6.08 3.27 10.73
C GLN A 75 5.95 3.70 12.20
N LYS A 76 6.80 4.63 12.62
CA LYS A 76 6.71 5.29 13.94
C LYS A 76 6.38 6.75 13.71
N SER A 77 5.41 7.27 14.44
CA SER A 77 5.21 8.71 14.57
C SER A 77 6.52 9.31 15.06
N ASP A 78 7.01 10.36 14.40
CA ASP A 78 8.22 11.14 14.73
C ASP A 78 9.57 10.66 14.14
N ILE A 79 9.63 9.52 13.44
CA ILE A 79 10.88 9.08 12.78
C ILE A 79 10.63 8.90 11.28
N PRO A 80 11.41 9.58 10.40
CA PRO A 80 11.37 9.33 8.96
C PRO A 80 11.59 7.84 8.67
N TYR A 81 10.73 7.27 7.84
CA TYR A 81 10.87 5.89 7.44
C TYR A 81 12.06 5.72 6.49
N THR A 82 12.96 4.80 6.82
CA THR A 82 14.04 4.35 5.93
C THR A 82 13.88 2.86 5.70
N ALA A 83 13.94 2.44 4.44
CA ALA A 83 13.83 1.03 4.04
C ALA A 83 15.12 0.23 4.30
N ASP A 84 16.18 0.87 4.77
CA ASP A 84 17.48 0.25 4.94
C ASP A 84 17.50 -0.71 6.14
N THR A 85 18.34 -1.73 6.04
CA THR A 85 18.55 -2.69 7.13
C THR A 85 19.31 -2.11 8.32
N ASN A 86 19.78 -0.87 8.26
CA ASN A 86 20.56 -0.23 9.32
C ASN A 86 19.78 0.86 10.08
N GLY A 87 18.59 1.22 9.62
CA GLY A 87 17.74 2.24 10.25
C GLY A 87 17.01 1.78 11.51
N ASN A 88 16.44 2.76 12.22
CA ASN A 88 15.66 2.60 13.46
C ASN A 88 14.25 1.98 13.25
N GLY A 89 13.93 1.55 12.03
CA GLY A 89 12.64 0.94 11.68
C GLY A 89 12.55 -0.53 12.12
N ASP A 90 11.35 -0.98 12.50
CA ASP A 90 11.17 -2.40 12.82
C ASP A 90 11.13 -3.19 11.52
N LYS A 91 12.18 -3.94 11.23
CA LYS A 91 12.39 -4.72 9.99
C LYS A 91 11.33 -5.78 9.72
N TRP A 92 10.52 -6.09 10.72
CA TRP A 92 9.45 -7.07 10.69
C TRP A 92 8.07 -6.44 10.86
N GLY A 93 8.03 -5.11 10.99
CA GLY A 93 6.81 -4.33 11.15
C GLY A 93 6.17 -4.00 9.80
N TRP A 94 4.88 -3.69 9.87
CA TRP A 94 4.17 -3.14 8.72
C TRP A 94 4.58 -1.69 8.50
N VAL A 95 4.68 -1.31 7.23
CA VAL A 95 4.90 0.06 6.80
C VAL A 95 3.54 0.62 6.41
N LEU A 96 3.10 1.64 7.14
CA LEU A 96 1.88 2.36 6.80
C LEU A 96 2.16 3.31 5.64
N PHE A 97 1.14 3.54 4.83
CA PHE A 97 1.22 4.50 3.76
C PHE A 97 -0.02 5.36 3.67
N GLU A 98 0.16 6.57 3.17
CA GLU A 98 -0.90 7.53 2.94
C GLU A 98 -0.62 8.37 1.69
N VAL A 99 -1.68 8.61 0.92
CA VAL A 99 -1.70 9.58 -0.18
C VAL A 99 -3.02 10.35 -0.11
N THR A 100 -2.92 11.68 -0.07
CA THR A 100 -4.10 12.56 -0.17
C THR A 100 -4.16 13.11 -1.58
N THR A 101 -5.31 12.92 -2.24
CA THR A 101 -5.49 13.29 -3.64
C THR A 101 -6.93 13.66 -3.93
N GLU A 102 -7.14 14.34 -5.05
CA GLU A 102 -8.48 14.75 -5.51
C GLU A 102 -8.93 13.85 -6.65
N ILE A 103 -10.02 13.12 -6.41
CA ILE A 103 -10.61 12.20 -7.38
C ILE A 103 -11.71 12.97 -8.12
N GLN A 104 -11.55 13.15 -9.43
CA GLN A 104 -12.51 13.89 -10.26
C GLN A 104 -13.69 13.02 -10.72
N GLN A 105 -13.49 11.70 -10.83
CA GLN A 105 -14.48 10.74 -11.31
C GLN A 105 -14.26 9.39 -10.61
N SER A 106 -15.32 8.59 -10.47
CA SER A 106 -15.23 7.26 -9.87
C SER A 106 -14.30 6.36 -10.67
N THR A 107 -13.23 5.88 -10.05
CA THR A 107 -12.19 5.07 -10.70
C THR A 107 -11.73 3.92 -9.82
N GLU A 108 -11.05 2.96 -10.46
CA GLU A 108 -10.38 1.87 -9.77
C GLU A 108 -9.05 2.37 -9.17
N ILE A 109 -8.88 2.11 -7.87
CA ILE A 109 -7.66 2.41 -7.14
C ILE A 109 -6.82 1.15 -7.01
N ILE A 110 -5.55 1.26 -7.37
CA ILE A 110 -4.59 0.15 -7.32
C ILE A 110 -3.38 0.58 -6.51
N ALA A 111 -2.94 -0.23 -5.57
CA ALA A 111 -1.68 -0.03 -4.86
C ALA A 111 -0.63 -1.06 -5.27
N LYS A 112 0.64 -0.64 -5.28
CA LYS A 112 1.81 -1.49 -5.51
C LYS A 112 2.95 -1.09 -4.59
N ALA A 113 3.67 -2.08 -4.09
CA ALA A 113 4.81 -1.88 -3.20
C ALA A 113 6.05 -2.61 -3.73
N TRP A 114 7.22 -2.04 -3.43
CA TRP A 114 8.54 -2.59 -3.74
C TRP A 114 9.40 -2.61 -2.48
N SER A 115 10.30 -3.59 -2.42
CA SER A 115 11.24 -3.90 -1.34
C SER A 115 12.62 -4.18 -1.92
#